data_AF-A0A968KPL4-F1
#
_entry.id   AF-A0A968KPL4-F1
#
_cell.length_a   1.000
_cell.length_b   1.000
_cell.length_c   1.000
_cell.angle_alpha   90.00
_cell.angle_beta   90.00
_cell.angle_gamma   90.00
#
_symmetry.space_group_name_H-M   'P 1'
#
loop_
_entity.id
_entity.type
_entity.pdbx_description
1 polymer ?
#
loop_
_entity_poly.entity_id
_entity_poly.type
_entity_poly.pdbx_seq_one_letter_code
_entity_poly.pdbx_strand_id
1 'polypeptide(L)' 'SLELASVDLNTLIQDMLQLLHVSMPKGVDLHTSFEDDLPALDVDPTQLRQVLMNLVMNAAEAMEERQGRVL' A
#
# COMPACT_ATOMS: atom_id res chain seq x y z
N SER A 1 13.37 14.87 0.41
CA SER A 1 14.28 14.80 1.56
C SER A 1 13.73 13.81 2.56
N LEU A 2 14.57 13.10 3.30
CA LEU A 2 14.10 12.18 4.35
C LEU A 2 13.61 13.01 5.55
N GLU A 3 12.33 12.89 5.89
CA GLU A 3 11.73 13.56 7.05
C GLU A 3 11.09 12.53 7.97
N LEU A 4 11.81 12.16 9.04
CA LEU A 4 11.34 11.14 9.98
C LEU A 4 10.27 11.73 10.92
N ALA A 5 9.22 10.95 11.14
CA ALA A 5 8.20 11.20 12.13
C ALA A 5 7.85 9.88 12.83
N SER A 6 7.41 9.96 14.08
CA SER A 6 6.85 8.81 14.79
C SER A 6 5.47 8.52 14.22
N VAL A 7 5.29 7.34 13.65
CA VAL A 7 4.12 6.99 12.85
C VAL A 7 3.51 5.68 13.34
N ASP A 8 2.19 5.70 13.52
CA ASP A 8 1.38 4.48 13.59
C ASP A 8 1.21 3.92 12.17
N LEU A 9 1.79 2.74 11.95
CA LEU A 9 1.75 2.06 10.66
C LEU A 9 0.34 1.66 10.24
N ASN A 10 -0.49 1.20 11.18
CA ASN A 10 -1.84 0.73 10.86
C ASN A 10 -2.67 1.88 10.32
N THR A 11 -2.65 3.02 11.03
CA THR A 11 -3.34 4.24 10.61
C THR A 11 -2.83 4.70 9.23
N LEU A 12 -1.50 4.76 9.04
CA LEU A 12 -0.90 5.17 7.76
C LEU A 12 -1.36 4.29 6.59
N ILE A 13 -1.34 2.97 6.77
CA ILE A 13 -1.69 2.02 5.72
C ILE A 13 -3.20 2.08 5.45
N GLN A 14 -4.04 2.15 6.48
CA GLN A 14 -5.49 2.23 6.33
C GLN A 14 -5.93 3.47 5.53
N ASP A 15 -5.39 4.65 5.86
CA ASP A 15 -5.70 5.89 5.15
C ASP A 15 -5.32 5.81 3.66
N MET A 16 -4.15 5.26 3.38
CA MET A 16 -3.68 5.03 2.00
C MET A 16 -4.59 4.05 1.25
N LEU A 17 -4.98 2.94 1.89
CA LEU A 17 -5.79 1.91 1.27
C LEU A 17 -7.23 2.36 1.01
N GLN A 18 -7.81 3.25 1.83
CA GLN A 18 -9.13 3.82 1.56
C GLN A 18 -9.17 4.54 0.21
N LEU A 19 -8.11 5.28 -0.14
CA LEU A 19 -7.99 5.97 -1.42
C LEU A 19 -7.77 5.00 -2.59
N LEU A 20 -7.10 3.87 -2.35
CA LEU A 20 -6.83 2.85 -3.36
C LEU A 20 -8.01 1.92 -3.61
N HIS A 21 -8.86 1.70 -2.62
CA HIS A 21 -9.97 0.75 -2.74
C HIS A 21 -10.91 1.11 -3.90
N VAL A 22 -11.09 2.41 -4.16
CA VAL A 22 -11.92 2.91 -5.28
C VAL A 22 -11.28 2.75 -6.66
N SER A 23 -9.97 2.54 -6.74
CA SER A 23 -9.23 2.39 -7.99
C SER A 23 -8.86 0.94 -8.32
N MET A 24 -9.27 -0.02 -7.49
CA MET A 24 -9.00 -1.44 -7.74
C MET A 24 -9.74 -1.96 -8.99
N PRO A 25 -9.08 -2.78 -9.84
CA PRO A 25 -9.74 -3.43 -10.96
C PRO A 25 -10.92 -4.31 -10.53
N LYS A 26 -11.89 -4.49 -11.41
CA LYS A 26 -13.02 -5.39 -11.15
C LYS A 26 -12.51 -6.82 -10.94
N GLY A 27 -12.93 -7.46 -9.85
CA GLY A 27 -12.53 -8.82 -9.50
C GLY A 27 -11.23 -8.91 -8.70
N VAL A 28 -10.66 -7.78 -8.28
CA VAL A 28 -9.55 -7.72 -7.34
C VAL A 28 -10.06 -7.26 -5.97
N ASP A 29 -9.95 -8.14 -4.98
CA ASP A 29 -10.31 -7.84 -3.59
C ASP A 29 -9.05 -7.55 -2.76
N LEU A 30 -9.08 -6.44 -2.04
CA LEU A 30 -8.00 -6.05 -1.15
C LEU A 30 -8.33 -6.50 0.29
N HIS A 31 -7.49 -7.37 0.84
CA HIS A 31 -7.60 -7.83 2.23
C HIS A 31 -6.43 -7.29 3.06
N THR A 32 -6.73 -6.81 4.26
CA THR A 32 -5.75 -6.35 5.23
C THR A 32 -5.74 -7.25 6.46
N SER A 33 -4.56 -7.42 7.05
CA SER A 33 -4.36 -8.08 8.33
C SER A 33 -3.34 -7.26 9.10
N PHE A 34 -3.79 -6.60 10.16
CA PHE A 34 -2.96 -5.74 11.00
C PHE A 34 -2.82 -6.36 12.39
N GLU A 35 -1.68 -6.16 13.02
CA GLU A 35 -1.47 -6.45 14.44
C GLU A 35 -1.89 -5.22 15.25
N ASP A 36 -2.70 -5.41 16.30
CA ASP A 36 -3.32 -4.30 17.04
C ASP A 36 -2.31 -3.48 17.86
N ASP A 37 -1.26 -4.12 18.38
CA ASP A 37 -0.30 -3.52 19.32
C ASP A 37 1.07 -3.24 18.69
N LEU A 38 1.09 -2.76 17.44
CA LEU A 38 2.34 -2.35 16.81
C LEU A 38 2.89 -1.06 17.44
N PRO A 39 4.17 -1.01 17.82
CA PRO A 39 4.79 0.23 18.29
C PRO A 39 4.86 1.24 17.14
N ALA A 40 4.75 2.53 17.48
CA ALA A 40 5.03 3.59 16.52
C ALA A 40 6.50 3.51 16.05
N LEU A 41 6.72 3.77 14.75
CA LEU A 41 8.04 3.74 14.14
C LEU A 41 8.46 5.12 13.64
N ASP A 42 9.74 5.45 13.83
CA ASP A 42 10.33 6.66 13.23
C ASP A 42 10.67 6.39 11.77
N VAL A 43 9.78 6.81 10.88
CA VAL A 43 9.87 6.62 9.43
C VAL A 43 9.52 7.91 8.70
N ASP A 44 9.91 8.01 7.44
CA ASP A 44 9.35 9.03 6.55
C ASP A 44 8.02 8.52 5.99
N PRO A 45 6.88 9.08 6.42
CA PRO A 45 5.57 8.56 6.06
C PRO A 45 5.29 8.73 4.56
N THR A 46 5.88 9.71 3.90
CA THR A 46 5.70 9.95 2.47
C THR A 46 6.42 8.88 1.66
N GLN A 47 7.67 8.57 2.02
CA GLN A 47 8.41 7.49 1.37
C GLN A 47 7.78 6.12 1.63
N LEU A 48 7.31 5.86 2.85
CA LEU A 48 6.67 4.59 3.17
C LEU A 48 5.36 4.39 2.39
N ARG A 49 4.52 5.44 2.29
CA ARG A 49 3.33 5.42 1.41
C ARG A 49 3.71 5.10 -0.03
N GLN A 50 4.74 5.74 -0.58
CA GLN A 50 5.14 5.50 -1.96
C GLN A 50 5.55 4.03 -2.20
N VAL A 51 6.32 3.43 -1.29
CA VAL A 51 6.70 2.01 -1.39
C VAL A 51 5.46 1.13 -1.36
N LEU A 52 4.56 1.33 -0.39
CA LEU A 52 3.35 0.52 -0.25
C LEU A 52 2.41 0.68 -1.46
N MET A 53 2.21 1.90 -1.95
CA MET A 53 1.44 2.19 -3.17
C MET A 53 1.98 1.40 -4.36
N ASN A 54 3.29 1.42 -4.59
CA ASN A 54 3.91 0.69 -5.68
C ASN A 54 3.66 -0.82 -5.57
N LEU A 55 3.78 -1.38 -4.37
CA LEU A 55 3.54 -2.81 -4.15
C LEU A 55 2.08 -3.19 -4.41
N VAL A 56 1.12 -2.41 -3.91
CA VAL A 56 -0.32 -2.69 -4.12
C VAL A 56 -0.69 -2.52 -5.59
N MET A 57 -0.20 -1.49 -6.27
CA MET A 57 -0.44 -1.28 -7.69
C MET A 57 0.14 -2.42 -8.54
N ASN A 58 1.38 -2.83 -8.26
CA ASN A 58 2.00 -3.96 -8.95
C ASN A 58 1.20 -5.26 -8.74
N ALA A 59 0.67 -5.49 -7.53
CA ALA A 59 -0.18 -6.63 -7.26
C ALA A 59 -1.50 -6.55 -8.03
N ALA A 60 -2.17 -5.40 -8.04
CA ALA A 60 -3.41 -5.19 -8.78
C ALA A 60 -3.23 -5.41 -10.30
N GLU A 61 -2.14 -4.87 -10.88
CA GLU A 61 -1.79 -5.07 -12.29
C GLU A 61 -1.48 -6.52 -12.64
N ALA A 62 -0.86 -7.29 -11.72
CA ALA A 62 -0.57 -8.71 -11.93
C ALA A 62 -1.84 -9.58 -11.88
N MET A 63 -2.86 -9.15 -11.14
CA MET A 63 -4.16 -9.82 -11.04
C MET A 63 -5.10 -9.44 -12.20
N GLU A 64 -4.90 -8.28 -12.81
CA GLU A 64 -5.52 -7.93 -14.09
C GLU A 64 -4.89 -8.82 -15.18
N GLU A 65 -5.67 -9.69 -15.84
CA GLU A 65 -5.19 -10.61 -16.88
C GLU A 65 -4.53 -9.86 -18.05
N ARG A 66 -3.25 -9.55 -17.92
CA ARG A 66 -2.43 -8.99 -18.99
C ARG A 66 -1.68 -10.13 -19.66
N GLN A 67 -2.03 -10.40 -20.93
CA GLN A 67 -1.11 -11.07 -21.85
C GLN A 67 0.10 -10.15 -22.08
N GLY A 68 1.08 -10.23 -21.20
CA GLY A 68 2.35 -9.53 -21.31
C GLY A 68 3.37 -10.39 -22.06
N ARG A 69 3.93 -9.86 -23.16
CA ARG A 69 5.16 -10.38 -23.77
C ARG A 69 6.30 -9.49 -23.34
N VAL A 70 7.29 -10.06 -22.66
CA VAL A 70 8.57 -9.39 -22.38
C VAL A 70 9.48 -9.59 -23.60
N LEU A 71 10.08 -8.52 -24.10
CA LEU A 71 11.16 -8.52 -25.10
C LEU A 71 12.46 -8.09 -24.44
#